data_AF-A0A7C5YDT6-F1
#
_entry.id   AF-A0A7C5YDT6-F1
#
_cell.length_a   1.000
_cell.length_b   1.000
_cell.length_c   1.000
_cell.angle_alpha   90.00
_cell.angle_beta   90.00
_cell.angle_gamma   90.00
#
_symmetry.space_group_name_H-M   'P 1'
#
loop_
_entity.id
_entity.type
_entity.pdbx_description
1 polymer ?
#
loop_
_entity_poly.entity_id
_entity_poly.type
_entity_poly.pdbx_seq_one_letter_code
_entity_poly.pdbx_strand_id
1 'polypeptide(L)'
;MKSFVMNVWLSTWKKLYGDSVVNSLIDEFKIDTSKLVVPTNDVSDDLVVNFSKKLAQRVGKTYEQLWEETGYNNIRSFHAVYPSYFKKEGCMSFLSAMDSVHRALTRRITGAKPPRIKFTYVDEKTAIVRYESSRDFRYYFMGLLKGAADFFNDPLTVEILDQGTSASGSFLEIKVKSTKPYGKLVTLKLFKAFSFGLLKSMLSTYLVAFPVVTFILSWLFTTFFGPLFGSLLTGVGVLIGVYFGLFDFKKGVEGTKEIAEVFKKKDFNNLVLIKGERSFEEISKENAEAVFELREFLIGLQGDTEEIMTFAKKTLDSANVVQEQIDTMKDLSSQVADTAVQISNDAERISEAVSSNVDTIS
;
A
#
# COMPACT_ATOMS: atom_id res chain seq x y z
N MET A 1 14.04 -10.29 6.86
CA MET A 1 12.75 -10.22 6.13
C MET A 1 11.64 -10.76 7.00
N LYS A 2 10.42 -10.20 6.98
CA LYS A 2 9.30 -10.77 7.75
C LYS A 2 8.98 -12.20 7.28
N SER A 3 8.82 -13.12 8.24
CA SER A 3 8.36 -14.49 8.00
C SER A 3 7.08 -14.58 7.17
N PHE A 4 6.14 -13.68 7.46
CA PHE A 4 4.88 -13.60 6.73
C PHE A 4 5.09 -13.29 5.24
N VAL A 5 5.98 -12.36 4.89
CA VAL A 5 6.24 -11.99 3.48
C VAL A 5 6.85 -13.17 2.73
N MET A 6 7.75 -13.91 3.39
CA MET A 6 8.29 -15.16 2.84
C MET A 6 7.18 -16.19 2.62
N ASN A 7 6.23 -16.32 3.55
CA ASN A 7 5.07 -17.22 3.37
C ASN A 7 4.23 -16.85 2.15
N VAL A 8 3.97 -15.55 1.92
CA VAL A 8 3.26 -15.08 0.73
C VAL A 8 4.04 -15.41 -0.54
N TRP A 9 5.37 -15.23 -0.55
CA TRP A 9 6.20 -15.62 -1.70
C TRP A 9 6.18 -17.11 -1.98
N LEU A 10 6.30 -17.95 -0.94
CA LEU A 10 6.19 -19.41 -1.09
C LEU A 10 4.84 -19.80 -1.69
N SER A 11 3.74 -19.20 -1.23
CA SER A 11 2.41 -19.45 -1.79
C SER A 11 2.33 -19.03 -3.27
N THR A 12 2.89 -17.87 -3.62
CA THR A 12 2.95 -17.40 -5.01
C THR A 12 3.81 -18.32 -5.88
N TRP A 13 4.99 -18.74 -5.42
CA TRP A 13 5.85 -19.66 -6.16
C TRP A 13 5.24 -21.04 -6.32
N LYS A 14 4.51 -21.55 -5.33
CA LYS A 14 3.77 -22.83 -5.46
C LYS A 14 2.75 -22.76 -6.59
N LYS A 15 2.02 -21.65 -6.70
CA LYS A 15 1.06 -21.42 -7.79
C LYS A 15 1.73 -21.27 -9.16
N LEU A 16 2.90 -20.65 -9.22
CA LEU A 16 3.61 -20.39 -10.48
C LEU A 16 4.41 -21.59 -11.00
N TYR A 17 5.10 -22.28 -10.10
CA TYR A 17 6.13 -23.27 -10.44
C TYR A 17 5.81 -24.68 -9.93
N GLY A 18 4.68 -24.85 -9.24
CA GLY A 18 4.22 -26.12 -8.69
C GLY A 18 4.72 -26.42 -7.28
N ASP A 19 3.90 -27.12 -6.50
CA ASP A 19 4.20 -27.50 -5.13
C ASP A 19 5.44 -28.38 -5.01
N SER A 20 5.67 -29.30 -5.97
CA SER A 20 6.80 -30.22 -5.92
C SER A 20 8.16 -29.49 -5.97
N VAL A 21 8.30 -28.51 -6.86
CA VAL A 21 9.54 -27.72 -7.03
C VAL A 21 9.82 -26.93 -5.75
N VAL A 22 8.81 -26.22 -5.24
CA VAL A 22 8.98 -25.35 -4.08
C VAL A 22 9.17 -26.16 -2.80
N ASN A 23 8.42 -27.24 -2.58
CA ASN A 23 8.56 -28.08 -1.39
C ASN A 23 9.95 -28.76 -1.36
N SER A 24 10.48 -29.19 -2.50
CA SER A 24 11.84 -29.75 -2.54
C SER A 24 12.93 -28.76 -2.09
N LEU A 25 12.73 -27.46 -2.35
CA LEU A 25 13.63 -26.41 -1.87
C LEU A 25 13.38 -26.07 -0.40
N ILE A 26 12.13 -26.11 0.07
CA ILE A 26 11.79 -25.96 1.49
C ILE A 26 12.55 -27.01 2.31
N ASP A 27 12.55 -28.26 1.84
CA ASP A 27 13.27 -29.37 2.49
C ASP A 27 14.79 -29.20 2.40
N GLU A 28 15.32 -28.83 1.22
CA GLU A 28 16.76 -28.58 1.01
C GLU A 28 17.31 -27.49 1.95
N PHE A 29 16.55 -26.39 2.11
CA PHE A 29 16.91 -25.28 2.98
C PHE A 29 16.44 -25.47 4.43
N LYS A 30 15.80 -26.60 4.75
CA LYS A 30 15.26 -26.93 6.08
C LYS A 30 14.39 -25.82 6.67
N ILE A 31 13.53 -25.24 5.84
CA ILE A 31 12.67 -24.12 6.23
C ILE A 31 11.51 -24.64 7.07
N ASP A 32 11.45 -24.21 8.33
CA ASP A 32 10.32 -24.49 9.21
C ASP A 32 9.12 -23.61 8.84
N THR A 33 8.20 -24.15 8.03
CA THR A 33 7.01 -23.44 7.55
C THR A 33 6.06 -23.05 8.68
N SER A 34 6.08 -23.73 9.83
CA SER A 34 5.22 -23.38 10.97
C SER A 34 5.57 -22.00 11.54
N LYS A 35 6.87 -21.66 11.55
CA LYS A 35 7.39 -20.36 11.98
C LYS A 35 7.12 -19.24 11.00
N LEU A 36 6.88 -19.56 9.73
CA LEU A 36 6.58 -18.56 8.69
C LEU A 36 5.19 -17.94 8.84
N VAL A 37 4.28 -18.63 9.52
CA VAL A 37 2.90 -18.16 9.73
C VAL A 37 2.81 -17.16 10.88
N VAL A 38 3.87 -17.01 11.69
CA VAL A 38 3.90 -16.09 12.83
C VAL A 38 4.34 -14.70 12.35
N PRO A 39 3.48 -13.66 12.41
CA PRO A 39 3.77 -12.34 11.82
C PRO A 39 4.94 -11.59 12.47
N THR A 40 5.25 -11.92 13.73
CA THR A 40 6.35 -11.31 14.51
C THR A 40 7.70 -11.97 14.26
N ASN A 41 7.74 -13.11 13.58
CA ASN A 41 8.99 -13.79 13.27
C ASN A 41 9.66 -13.15 12.05
N ASP A 42 10.99 -13.27 12.01
CA ASP A 42 11.82 -12.87 10.90
C ASP A 42 12.59 -14.06 10.31
N VAL A 43 12.96 -13.90 9.04
CA VAL A 43 13.79 -14.79 8.23
C VAL A 43 15.03 -14.01 7.78
N SER A 44 16.20 -14.66 7.76
CA SER A 44 17.41 -14.00 7.28
C SER A 44 17.31 -13.62 5.80
N ASP A 45 17.86 -12.45 5.45
CA ASP A 45 17.82 -11.98 4.07
C ASP A 45 18.67 -12.90 3.15
N ASP A 46 19.75 -13.49 3.68
CA ASP A 46 20.59 -14.47 2.97
C ASP A 46 19.80 -15.72 2.58
N LEU A 47 18.92 -16.21 3.47
CA LEU A 47 18.08 -17.36 3.15
C LEU A 47 17.14 -17.03 1.99
N VAL A 48 16.50 -15.86 2.00
CA VAL A 48 15.62 -15.41 0.90
C VAL A 48 16.39 -15.31 -0.42
N VAL A 49 17.57 -14.69 -0.41
CA VAL A 49 18.39 -14.50 -1.61
C VAL A 49 18.87 -15.85 -2.16
N ASN A 50 19.38 -16.74 -1.31
CA ASN A 50 19.89 -18.03 -1.75
C ASN A 50 18.76 -18.96 -2.22
N PHE A 51 17.62 -18.96 -1.52
CA PHE A 51 16.44 -19.72 -1.92
C PHE A 51 15.94 -19.27 -3.29
N SER A 52 15.75 -17.95 -3.49
CA SER A 52 15.28 -17.40 -4.76
C SER A 52 16.27 -17.62 -5.91
N LYS A 53 17.58 -17.52 -5.68
CA LYS A 53 18.59 -17.90 -6.69
C LYS A 53 18.49 -19.36 -7.10
N LYS A 54 18.34 -20.27 -6.15
CA LYS A 54 18.17 -21.71 -6.42
C LYS A 54 16.86 -21.99 -7.16
N LEU A 55 15.77 -21.34 -6.76
CA LEU A 55 14.50 -21.44 -7.45
C LEU A 55 14.61 -20.98 -8.90
N ALA A 56 15.21 -19.80 -9.14
CA ALA A 56 15.45 -19.28 -10.49
C ALA A 56 16.22 -20.28 -11.37
N GLN A 57 17.27 -20.89 -10.83
CA GLN A 57 18.04 -21.95 -11.52
C GLN A 57 17.16 -23.17 -11.85
N ARG A 58 16.34 -23.65 -10.90
CA ARG A 58 15.48 -24.82 -11.12
C ARG A 58 14.40 -24.60 -12.17
N VAL A 59 13.90 -23.37 -12.30
CA VAL A 59 12.84 -23.02 -13.25
C VAL A 59 13.38 -22.42 -14.55
N GLY A 60 14.71 -22.38 -14.74
CA GLY A 60 15.35 -21.89 -15.96
C GLY A 60 15.18 -20.39 -16.21
N LYS A 61 15.06 -19.57 -15.15
CA LYS A 61 14.90 -18.10 -15.23
C LYS A 61 16.11 -17.37 -14.68
N THR A 62 16.32 -16.13 -15.10
CA THR A 62 17.25 -15.25 -14.37
C THR A 62 16.66 -14.84 -13.02
N TYR A 63 17.51 -14.38 -12.11
CA TYR A 63 17.08 -13.90 -10.80
C TYR A 63 16.09 -12.72 -10.92
N GLU A 64 16.35 -11.82 -11.85
CA GLU A 64 15.55 -10.63 -12.16
C GLU A 64 14.17 -11.02 -12.70
N GLN A 65 14.13 -11.94 -13.67
CA GLN A 65 12.89 -12.45 -14.25
C GLN A 65 12.02 -13.14 -13.21
N LEU A 66 12.62 -13.97 -12.34
CA LEU A 66 11.90 -14.62 -11.24
C LEU A 66 11.22 -13.56 -10.36
N TRP A 67 11.95 -12.52 -9.95
CA TRP A 67 11.43 -11.49 -9.05
C TRP A 67 10.37 -10.59 -9.69
N GLU A 68 10.53 -10.24 -10.97
CA GLU A 68 9.52 -9.50 -11.72
C GLU A 68 8.20 -10.28 -11.82
N GLU A 69 8.27 -11.55 -12.20
CA GLU A 69 7.09 -12.43 -12.30
C GLU A 69 6.47 -12.70 -10.92
N THR A 70 7.31 -12.86 -9.90
CA THR A 70 6.86 -12.97 -8.51
C THR A 70 6.06 -11.73 -8.13
N GLY A 71 6.60 -10.52 -8.36
CA GLY A 71 5.95 -9.27 -8.03
C GLY A 71 4.59 -9.11 -8.70
N TYR A 72 4.51 -9.43 -9.99
CA TYR A 72 3.25 -9.37 -10.75
C TYR A 72 2.15 -10.22 -10.12
N ASN A 73 2.48 -11.47 -9.79
CA ASN A 73 1.51 -12.40 -9.21
C ASN A 73 1.25 -12.16 -7.71
N ASN A 74 2.22 -11.57 -6.99
CA ASN A 74 2.12 -11.38 -5.56
C ASN A 74 1.00 -10.42 -5.15
N ILE A 75 0.59 -9.50 -6.04
CA ILE A 75 -0.54 -8.60 -5.81
C ILE A 75 -1.82 -9.37 -5.48
N ARG A 76 -2.10 -10.47 -6.20
CA ARG A 76 -3.27 -11.32 -5.95
C ARG A 76 -3.13 -12.09 -4.64
N SER A 77 -1.92 -12.55 -4.32
CA SER A 77 -1.65 -13.24 -3.06
C SER A 77 -1.79 -12.29 -1.86
N PHE A 78 -1.31 -11.05 -1.96
CA PHE A 78 -1.52 -10.03 -0.93
C PHE A 78 -2.99 -9.67 -0.77
N HIS A 79 -3.75 -9.55 -1.86
CA HIS A 79 -5.19 -9.27 -1.78
C HIS A 79 -5.94 -10.37 -1.03
N ALA A 80 -5.56 -11.64 -1.22
CA ALA A 80 -6.20 -12.75 -0.52
C ALA A 80 -6.01 -12.68 1.01
N VAL A 81 -4.91 -12.11 1.49
CA VAL A 81 -4.61 -12.01 2.93
C VAL A 81 -5.00 -10.66 3.53
N TYR A 82 -4.86 -9.58 2.76
CA TYR A 82 -5.03 -8.19 3.20
C TYR A 82 -6.02 -7.43 2.29
N PRO A 83 -7.26 -7.92 2.14
CA PRO A 83 -8.21 -7.39 1.14
C PRO A 83 -8.54 -5.92 1.39
N SER A 84 -8.55 -5.45 2.63
CA SER A 84 -8.94 -4.08 2.94
C SER A 84 -7.92 -3.04 2.44
N TYR A 85 -6.64 -3.42 2.26
CA TYR A 85 -5.62 -2.51 1.69
C TYR A 85 -5.83 -2.24 0.20
N PHE A 86 -6.56 -3.12 -0.49
CA PHE A 86 -6.88 -3.00 -1.92
C PHE A 86 -8.19 -2.26 -2.18
N LYS A 87 -8.92 -1.83 -1.14
CA LYS A 87 -10.12 -0.99 -1.28
C LYS A 87 -9.71 0.46 -1.61
N LYS A 88 -9.26 0.67 -2.85
CA LYS A 88 -8.77 1.94 -3.40
C LYS A 88 -9.42 2.22 -4.76
N GLU A 89 -9.53 3.49 -5.12
CA GLU A 89 -10.19 3.92 -6.37
C GLU A 89 -9.38 3.55 -7.64
N GLY A 90 -8.05 3.47 -7.51
CA GLY A 90 -7.15 3.17 -8.61
C GLY A 90 -5.71 2.93 -8.17
N CYS A 91 -4.82 2.69 -9.13
CA CYS A 91 -3.47 2.26 -8.84
C CYS A 91 -2.63 3.38 -8.20
N MET A 92 -2.84 4.65 -8.58
CA MET A 92 -2.16 5.78 -7.92
C MET A 92 -2.55 5.92 -6.45
N SER A 93 -3.83 5.76 -6.12
CA SER A 93 -4.31 5.80 -4.73
C SER A 93 -3.66 4.68 -3.89
N PHE A 94 -3.57 3.48 -4.46
CA PHE A 94 -2.85 2.36 -3.85
C PHE A 94 -1.36 2.67 -3.63
N LEU A 95 -0.63 3.10 -4.67
CA LEU A 95 0.79 3.45 -4.59
C LEU A 95 1.06 4.56 -3.55
N SER A 96 0.18 5.56 -3.46
CA SER A 96 0.33 6.67 -2.52
C SER A 96 0.33 6.25 -1.05
N ALA A 97 -0.26 5.08 -0.75
CA ALA A 97 -0.36 4.55 0.62
C ALA A 97 0.78 3.58 0.95
N MET A 98 1.54 3.10 -0.04
CA MET A 98 2.45 1.97 0.15
C MET A 98 3.58 2.25 1.16
N ASP A 99 4.13 3.48 1.22
CA ASP A 99 5.13 3.81 2.27
C ASP A 99 4.53 3.67 3.66
N SER A 100 3.36 4.27 3.88
CA SER A 100 2.62 4.22 5.15
C SER A 100 2.28 2.78 5.55
N VAL A 101 1.85 1.94 4.59
CA VAL A 101 1.56 0.52 4.84
C VAL A 101 2.82 -0.20 5.32
N HIS A 102 3.95 -0.03 4.63
CA HIS A 102 5.20 -0.70 5.00
C HIS A 102 5.71 -0.22 6.37
N ARG A 103 5.63 1.08 6.67
CA ARG A 103 5.99 1.63 7.99
C ARG A 103 5.08 1.08 9.09
N ALA A 104 3.77 1.16 8.89
CA ALA A 104 2.78 0.71 9.87
C ALA A 104 2.93 -0.78 10.20
N LEU A 105 3.15 -1.63 9.20
CA LEU A 105 3.36 -3.07 9.42
C LEU A 105 4.69 -3.37 10.10
N THR A 106 5.73 -2.56 9.90
CA THR A 106 7.07 -2.83 10.46
C THR A 106 7.36 -2.11 11.79
N ARG A 107 6.52 -1.16 12.21
CA ARG A 107 6.77 -0.31 13.39
C ARG A 107 7.03 -1.06 14.71
N ARG A 108 6.48 -2.29 14.85
CA ARG A 108 6.61 -3.12 16.05
C ARG A 108 7.83 -4.04 16.05
N ILE A 109 8.58 -4.09 14.95
CA ILE A 109 9.70 -5.02 14.79
C ILE A 109 11.01 -4.26 14.98
N THR A 110 11.71 -4.57 16.07
CA THR A 110 13.01 -3.97 16.39
C THR A 110 14.02 -4.27 15.28
N GLY A 111 14.62 -3.21 14.70
CA GLY A 111 15.62 -3.35 13.65
C GLY A 111 15.07 -3.60 12.25
N ALA A 112 13.75 -3.51 12.04
CA ALA A 112 13.17 -3.67 10.72
C ALA A 112 13.65 -2.59 9.73
N LYS A 113 14.05 -3.04 8.55
CA LYS A 113 14.46 -2.19 7.41
C LYS A 113 13.46 -2.38 6.25
N PRO A 114 12.26 -1.78 6.31
CA PRO A 114 11.31 -1.82 5.19
C PRO A 114 11.86 -1.04 3.99
N PRO A 115 11.43 -1.38 2.76
CA PRO A 115 11.63 -0.49 1.63
C PRO A 115 10.86 0.82 1.86
N ARG A 116 11.43 1.94 1.38
CA ARG A 116 10.75 3.23 1.31
C ARG A 116 10.18 3.40 -0.09
N ILE A 117 8.92 3.82 -0.17
CA ILE A 117 8.19 4.01 -1.43
C ILE A 117 7.67 5.44 -1.42
N LYS A 118 8.56 6.40 -1.64
CA LYS A 118 8.24 7.83 -1.57
C LYS A 118 7.37 8.19 -2.77
N PHE A 119 6.13 8.61 -2.51
CA PHE A 119 5.18 9.02 -3.53
C PHE A 119 5.11 10.55 -3.58
N THR A 120 5.41 11.12 -4.75
CA THR A 120 5.33 12.57 -5.00
C THR A 120 4.25 12.84 -6.03
N TYR A 121 3.18 13.52 -5.59
CA TYR A 121 2.09 13.93 -6.46
C TYR A 121 2.51 15.06 -7.40
N VAL A 122 2.33 14.88 -8.70
CA VAL A 122 2.66 15.91 -9.72
C VAL A 122 1.38 16.57 -10.22
N ASP A 123 0.45 15.77 -10.72
CA ASP A 123 -0.87 16.16 -11.23
C ASP A 123 -1.88 15.00 -11.09
N GLU A 124 -3.13 15.23 -11.51
CA GLU A 124 -4.25 14.31 -11.33
C GLU A 124 -4.00 12.91 -11.92
N LYS A 125 -3.08 12.74 -12.88
CA LYS A 125 -2.81 11.43 -13.48
C LYS A 125 -1.35 11.04 -13.45
N THR A 126 -0.50 11.84 -12.81
CA THR A 126 0.96 11.67 -12.85
C THR A 126 1.54 11.79 -11.45
N ALA A 127 2.41 10.84 -11.11
CA ALA A 127 3.22 10.90 -9.90
C ALA A 127 4.64 10.43 -10.17
N ILE A 128 5.56 10.84 -9.29
CA ILE A 128 6.90 10.29 -9.22
C ILE A 128 6.95 9.38 -8.01
N VAL A 129 7.38 8.14 -8.21
CA VAL A 129 7.53 7.14 -7.16
C VAL A 129 8.99 6.76 -7.06
N ARG A 130 9.55 6.91 -5.87
CA ARG A 130 10.94 6.54 -5.57
C ARG A 130 10.98 5.38 -4.59
N TYR A 131 11.42 4.23 -5.10
CA TYR A 131 11.77 3.06 -4.30
C TYR A 131 13.20 3.22 -3.76
N GLU A 132 13.39 2.98 -2.47
CA GLU A 132 14.71 2.93 -1.81
C GLU A 132 14.75 1.77 -0.83
N SER A 133 15.81 0.96 -0.88
CA SER A 133 16.01 -0.10 0.10
C SER A 133 17.46 -0.53 0.18
N SER A 134 17.88 -1.03 1.35
CA SER A 134 19.14 -1.77 1.49
C SER A 134 19.18 -3.05 0.66
N ARG A 135 18.01 -3.55 0.23
CA ARG A 135 17.86 -4.76 -0.58
C ARG A 135 17.54 -4.39 -2.03
N ASP A 136 18.24 -5.01 -2.98
CA ASP A 136 17.96 -4.80 -4.40
C ASP A 136 16.80 -5.67 -4.90
N PHE A 137 15.59 -5.12 -4.80
CA PHE A 137 14.35 -5.72 -5.28
C PHE A 137 13.65 -4.84 -6.32
N ARG A 138 14.43 -4.10 -7.14
CA ARG A 138 13.88 -3.22 -8.17
C ARG A 138 12.98 -3.97 -9.17
N TYR A 139 13.40 -5.14 -9.64
CA TYR A 139 12.59 -5.97 -10.54
C TYR A 139 11.29 -6.46 -9.90
N TYR A 140 11.34 -6.85 -8.61
CA TYR A 140 10.15 -7.19 -7.85
C TYR A 140 9.18 -6.00 -7.71
N PHE A 141 9.71 -4.79 -7.47
CA PHE A 141 8.91 -3.57 -7.42
C PHE A 141 8.23 -3.26 -8.78
N MET A 142 8.92 -3.43 -9.90
CA MET A 142 8.31 -3.32 -11.24
C MET A 142 7.22 -4.35 -11.46
N GLY A 143 7.47 -5.60 -11.04
CA GLY A 143 6.48 -6.67 -11.07
C GLY A 143 5.22 -6.28 -10.29
N LEU A 144 5.37 -5.82 -9.05
CA LEU A 144 4.26 -5.37 -8.21
C LEU A 144 3.47 -4.23 -8.86
N LEU A 145 4.16 -3.28 -9.50
CA LEU A 145 3.53 -2.16 -10.18
C LEU A 145 2.66 -2.63 -11.36
N LYS A 146 3.17 -3.57 -12.17
CA LYS A 146 2.41 -4.20 -13.27
C LYS A 146 1.21 -4.98 -12.74
N GLY A 147 1.42 -5.79 -11.69
CA GLY A 147 0.33 -6.55 -11.07
C GLY A 147 -0.76 -5.66 -10.47
N ALA A 148 -0.38 -4.51 -9.91
CA ALA A 148 -1.31 -3.53 -9.36
C ALA A 148 -2.12 -2.84 -10.46
N ALA A 149 -1.46 -2.44 -11.56
CA ALA A 149 -2.14 -1.85 -12.72
C ALA A 149 -3.24 -2.79 -13.26
N ASP A 150 -2.93 -4.09 -13.37
CA ASP A 150 -3.89 -5.10 -13.82
C ASP A 150 -5.00 -5.36 -12.80
N PHE A 151 -4.67 -5.43 -11.51
CA PHE A 151 -5.65 -5.66 -10.44
C PHE A 151 -6.69 -4.54 -10.37
N PHE A 152 -6.26 -3.28 -10.48
CA PHE A 152 -7.14 -2.12 -10.42
C PHE A 152 -7.82 -1.78 -11.76
N ASN A 153 -7.51 -2.53 -12.82
CA ASN A 153 -7.90 -2.22 -14.19
C ASN A 153 -7.60 -0.74 -14.52
N ASP A 154 -6.36 -0.32 -14.23
CA ASP A 154 -5.86 1.04 -14.38
C ASP A 154 -4.44 0.97 -14.96
N PRO A 155 -4.32 0.81 -16.29
CA PRO A 155 -3.03 0.68 -16.96
C PRO A 155 -2.11 1.86 -16.64
N LEU A 156 -0.86 1.56 -16.27
CA LEU A 156 0.15 2.56 -15.95
C LEU A 156 1.18 2.66 -17.07
N THR A 157 1.46 3.89 -17.51
CA THR A 157 2.68 4.18 -18.26
C THR A 157 3.79 4.46 -17.26
N VAL A 158 4.92 3.76 -17.39
CA VAL A 158 6.05 3.86 -16.46
C VAL A 158 7.28 4.31 -17.24
N GLU A 159 7.87 5.41 -16.80
CA GLU A 159 9.12 5.97 -17.34
C GLU A 159 10.16 5.97 -16.22
N ILE A 160 11.31 5.33 -16.44
CA ILE A 160 12.41 5.32 -15.46
C ILE A 160 13.14 6.65 -15.56
N LEU A 161 13.16 7.43 -14.47
CA LEU A 161 13.86 8.70 -14.40
C LEU A 161 15.30 8.53 -13.91
N ASP A 162 15.49 7.70 -12.89
CA ASP A 162 16.79 7.46 -12.27
C ASP A 162 16.82 6.07 -11.62
N GLN A 163 17.99 5.44 -11.59
CA GLN A 163 18.20 4.17 -10.91
C GLN A 163 19.68 3.97 -10.57
N GLY A 164 19.95 3.34 -9.44
CA GLY A 164 21.33 3.06 -9.06
C GLY A 164 21.48 2.46 -7.68
N THR A 165 22.72 2.47 -7.21
CA THR A 165 23.10 2.02 -5.87
C THR A 165 23.76 3.18 -5.14
N SER A 166 23.25 3.48 -3.96
CA SER A 166 23.76 4.49 -3.03
C SER A 166 24.45 3.82 -1.84
N ALA A 167 25.13 4.60 -0.99
CA ALA A 167 25.72 4.09 0.26
C ALA A 167 24.69 3.42 1.19
N SER A 168 23.40 3.79 1.07
CA SER A 168 22.28 3.22 1.84
C SER A 168 21.57 2.04 1.16
N GLY A 169 21.95 1.68 -0.08
CA GLY A 169 21.35 0.59 -0.85
C GLY A 169 20.87 1.00 -2.24
N SER A 170 20.11 0.13 -2.89
CA SER A 170 19.54 0.35 -4.22
C SER A 170 18.37 1.33 -4.21
N PHE A 171 18.23 2.12 -5.28
CA PHE A 171 17.07 2.96 -5.50
C PHE A 171 16.61 2.91 -6.96
N LEU A 172 15.36 3.30 -7.16
CA LEU A 172 14.72 3.42 -8.45
C LEU A 172 13.67 4.53 -8.36
N GLU A 173 13.75 5.48 -9.27
CA GLU A 173 12.80 6.56 -9.43
C GLU A 173 12.08 6.42 -10.77
N ILE A 174 10.75 6.31 -10.69
CA ILE A 174 9.89 6.18 -11.86
C ILE A 174 8.85 7.30 -11.87
N LYS A 175 8.54 7.76 -13.07
CA LYS A 175 7.36 8.56 -13.33
C LYS A 175 6.25 7.61 -13.78
N VAL A 176 5.14 7.63 -13.05
CA VAL A 176 3.95 6.83 -13.35
C VAL A 176 2.85 7.73 -13.86
N LYS A 177 2.17 7.30 -14.92
CA LYS A 177 0.98 7.95 -15.45
C LYS A 177 -0.18 6.98 -15.50
N SER A 178 -1.28 7.28 -14.81
CA SER A 178 -2.47 6.45 -14.73
C SER A 178 -3.55 6.86 -15.74
N THR A 179 -4.51 5.96 -15.95
CA THR A 179 -5.72 6.28 -16.72
C THR A 179 -6.77 6.99 -15.86
N LYS A 180 -6.93 6.52 -14.62
CA LYS A 180 -7.84 7.07 -13.60
C LYS A 180 -7.21 8.26 -12.88
N PRO A 181 -7.94 9.36 -12.64
CA PRO A 181 -7.44 10.47 -11.86
C PRO A 181 -7.26 10.09 -10.39
N TYR A 182 -6.30 10.72 -9.73
CA TYR A 182 -6.01 10.62 -8.30
C TYR A 182 -5.85 12.03 -7.74
N GLY A 183 -6.67 12.39 -6.77
CA GLY A 183 -6.67 13.74 -6.20
C GLY A 183 -7.06 14.83 -7.20
N LYS A 184 -6.84 16.08 -6.80
CA LYS A 184 -7.22 17.28 -7.54
C LYS A 184 -6.16 18.34 -7.42
N LEU A 185 -5.78 18.93 -8.56
CA LEU A 185 -4.81 20.02 -8.62
C LEU A 185 -5.47 21.33 -9.07
N VAL A 186 -5.67 22.26 -8.13
CA VAL A 186 -6.25 23.57 -8.41
C VAL A 186 -5.13 24.55 -8.73
N THR A 187 -4.93 24.85 -10.02
CA THR A 187 -3.92 25.84 -10.46
C THR A 187 -4.54 27.23 -10.66
N LEU A 188 -3.97 28.25 -10.02
CA LEU A 188 -4.30 29.67 -10.19
C LEU A 188 -3.48 30.25 -11.34
N LYS A 189 -3.97 30.05 -12.58
CA LYS A 189 -3.23 30.37 -13.80
C LYS A 189 -3.18 31.87 -14.08
N LEU A 190 -4.24 32.61 -13.76
CA LEU A 190 -4.33 34.04 -14.01
C LEU A 190 -3.44 34.81 -13.06
N PHE A 191 -3.39 34.39 -11.80
CA PHE A 191 -2.45 34.89 -10.81
C PHE A 191 -1.01 34.74 -11.30
N LYS A 192 -0.62 33.53 -11.73
CA LYS A 192 0.73 33.26 -12.20
C LYS A 192 1.11 34.10 -13.42
N ALA A 193 0.16 34.39 -14.30
CA ALA A 193 0.35 35.29 -15.43
C ALA A 193 0.52 36.75 -14.98
N PHE A 194 -0.33 37.23 -14.06
CA PHE A 194 -0.33 38.61 -13.60
C PHE A 194 0.83 38.94 -12.65
N SER A 195 1.31 37.97 -11.89
CA SER A 195 2.47 38.12 -11.00
C SER A 195 3.82 38.03 -11.73
N PHE A 196 3.80 37.78 -13.04
CA PHE A 196 4.97 37.48 -13.87
C PHE A 196 5.87 36.35 -13.30
N GLY A 197 5.33 35.53 -12.39
CA GLY A 197 6.09 34.54 -11.63
C GLY A 197 7.08 35.10 -10.60
N LEU A 198 7.21 36.42 -10.47
CA LEU A 198 8.12 37.09 -9.53
C LEU A 198 7.50 37.22 -8.14
N LEU A 199 6.20 37.49 -8.08
CA LEU A 199 5.47 37.68 -6.84
C LEU A 199 4.68 36.40 -6.50
N LYS A 200 4.92 35.87 -5.30
CA LYS A 200 4.33 34.61 -4.84
C LYS A 200 3.04 34.77 -4.04
N SER A 201 2.70 35.98 -3.62
CA SER A 201 1.47 36.26 -2.86
C SER A 201 0.52 37.15 -3.65
N MET A 202 -0.80 36.92 -3.51
CA MET A 202 -1.83 37.81 -4.04
C MET A 202 -1.60 39.23 -3.51
N LEU A 203 -1.39 39.40 -2.20
CA LEU A 203 -1.27 40.70 -1.55
C LEU A 203 -0.14 41.53 -2.15
N SER A 204 1.06 40.96 -2.29
CA SER A 204 2.20 41.67 -2.87
C SER A 204 2.02 41.96 -4.36
N THR A 205 1.37 41.07 -5.08
CA THR A 205 1.03 41.27 -6.49
C THR A 205 0.07 42.45 -6.68
N TYR A 206 -0.96 42.54 -5.85
CA TYR A 206 -1.88 43.67 -5.87
C TYR A 206 -1.29 44.96 -5.32
N LEU A 207 -0.33 44.91 -4.40
CA LEU A 207 0.30 46.12 -3.86
C LEU A 207 1.32 46.72 -4.83
N VAL A 208 2.06 45.88 -5.57
CA VAL A 208 3.19 46.32 -6.40
C VAL A 208 2.87 46.25 -7.89
N ALA A 209 2.46 45.09 -8.40
CA ALA A 209 2.24 44.93 -9.84
C ALA A 209 1.00 45.69 -10.30
N PHE A 210 -0.07 45.70 -9.51
CA PHE A 210 -1.32 46.35 -9.91
C PHE A 210 -1.19 47.88 -10.08
N PRO A 211 -0.58 48.66 -9.16
CA PRO A 211 -0.35 50.09 -9.38
C PRO A 211 0.61 50.38 -10.53
N VAL A 212 1.66 49.57 -10.71
CA VAL A 212 2.62 49.73 -11.81
C VAL A 212 1.94 49.51 -13.16
N VAL A 213 1.16 48.43 -13.30
CA VAL A 213 0.39 48.15 -14.51
C VAL A 213 -0.64 49.25 -14.76
N THR A 214 -1.33 49.70 -13.71
CA THR A 214 -2.30 50.81 -13.82
C THR A 214 -1.64 52.10 -14.28
N PHE A 215 -0.45 52.42 -13.75
CA PHE A 215 0.33 53.59 -14.17
C PHE A 215 0.74 53.50 -15.64
N ILE A 216 1.26 52.34 -16.07
CA ILE A 216 1.65 52.10 -17.47
C ILE A 216 0.45 52.24 -18.40
N LEU A 217 -0.69 51.63 -18.06
CA LEU A 217 -1.93 51.74 -18.84
C LEU A 217 -2.44 53.18 -18.90
N SER A 218 -2.37 53.91 -17.78
CA SER A 218 -2.75 55.33 -17.72
C SER A 218 -1.86 56.18 -18.63
N TRP A 219 -0.55 56.04 -18.52
CA TRP A 219 0.41 56.78 -19.34
C TRP A 219 0.25 56.46 -20.83
N LEU A 220 0.13 55.17 -21.19
CA LEU A 220 0.00 54.73 -22.57
C LEU A 220 -1.32 55.22 -23.18
N PHE A 221 -2.46 54.98 -22.54
CA PHE A 221 -3.76 55.35 -23.11
C PHE A 221 -4.00 56.86 -23.16
N THR A 222 -3.54 57.62 -22.17
CA THR A 222 -3.63 59.09 -22.23
C THR A 222 -2.75 59.71 -23.30
N THR A 223 -1.60 59.09 -23.60
CA THR A 223 -0.71 59.53 -24.70
C THR A 223 -1.33 59.29 -26.07
N PHE A 224 -1.94 58.12 -26.31
CA PHE A 224 -2.49 57.78 -27.63
C PHE A 224 -3.91 58.32 -27.90
N PHE A 225 -4.76 58.42 -26.87
CA PHE A 225 -6.19 58.72 -27.03
C PHE A 225 -6.64 60.01 -26.33
N GLY A 226 -5.71 60.73 -25.69
CA GLY A 226 -5.99 61.94 -24.91
C GLY A 226 -6.53 61.66 -23.50
N PRO A 227 -6.69 62.70 -22.66
CA PRO A 227 -6.96 62.52 -21.22
C PRO A 227 -8.30 61.82 -20.91
N LEU A 228 -9.35 62.16 -21.65
CA LEU A 228 -10.72 61.72 -21.34
C LEU A 228 -10.98 60.26 -21.80
N PHE A 229 -10.64 59.94 -23.05
CA PHE A 229 -10.74 58.56 -23.54
C PHE A 229 -9.65 57.66 -22.94
N GLY A 230 -8.45 58.20 -22.70
CA GLY A 230 -7.36 57.47 -22.06
C GLY A 230 -7.71 56.99 -20.66
N SER A 231 -8.24 57.87 -19.80
CA SER A 231 -8.66 57.50 -18.44
C SER A 231 -9.82 56.49 -18.42
N LEU A 232 -10.77 56.58 -19.37
CA LEU A 232 -11.84 55.59 -19.53
C LEU A 232 -11.27 54.20 -19.86
N LEU A 233 -10.36 54.11 -20.83
CA LEU A 233 -9.71 52.85 -21.21
C LEU A 233 -8.87 52.27 -20.07
N THR A 234 -8.19 53.11 -19.30
CA THR A 234 -7.46 52.68 -18.10
C THR A 234 -8.43 52.10 -17.07
N GLY A 235 -9.57 52.76 -16.81
CA GLY A 235 -10.60 52.27 -15.90
C GLY A 235 -11.13 50.89 -16.32
N VAL A 236 -11.40 50.69 -17.62
CA VAL A 236 -11.80 49.38 -18.17
C VAL A 236 -10.69 48.33 -17.97
N GLY A 237 -9.42 48.68 -18.25
CA GLY A 237 -8.29 47.77 -18.06
C GLY A 237 -8.10 47.35 -16.59
N VAL A 238 -8.24 48.29 -15.66
CA VAL A 238 -8.21 48.04 -14.21
C VAL A 238 -9.35 47.11 -13.80
N LEU A 239 -10.58 47.36 -14.26
CA LEU A 239 -11.73 46.50 -13.96
C LEU A 239 -11.51 45.05 -14.42
N ILE A 240 -10.99 44.86 -15.64
CA ILE A 240 -10.63 43.54 -16.16
C ILE A 240 -9.56 42.87 -15.29
N GLY A 241 -8.53 43.62 -14.90
CA GLY A 241 -7.48 43.12 -14.01
C GLY A 241 -7.98 42.66 -12.64
N VAL A 242 -8.83 43.48 -12.00
CA VAL A 242 -9.47 43.11 -10.72
C VAL A 242 -10.35 41.88 -10.87
N TYR A 243 -11.17 41.82 -11.93
CA TYR A 243 -12.04 40.68 -12.18
C TYR A 243 -11.25 39.37 -12.28
N PHE A 244 -10.13 39.35 -13.02
CA PHE A 244 -9.32 38.15 -13.16
C PHE A 244 -8.69 37.69 -11.85
N GLY A 245 -8.16 38.61 -11.05
CA GLY A 245 -7.57 38.20 -9.79
C GLY A 245 -8.61 37.85 -8.72
N LEU A 246 -9.81 38.44 -8.74
CA LEU A 246 -10.95 37.97 -7.93
C LEU A 246 -11.44 36.58 -8.35
N PHE A 247 -11.41 36.28 -9.65
CA PHE A 247 -11.75 34.95 -10.15
C PHE A 247 -10.80 33.87 -9.62
N ASP A 248 -9.48 34.11 -9.68
CA ASP A 248 -8.49 33.17 -9.12
C ASP A 248 -8.56 33.12 -7.59
N PHE A 249 -8.86 34.24 -6.91
CA PHE A 249 -9.13 34.22 -5.46
C PHE A 249 -10.34 33.33 -5.13
N LYS A 250 -11.45 33.48 -5.85
CA LYS A 250 -12.64 32.62 -5.71
C LYS A 250 -12.30 31.16 -5.92
N LYS A 251 -11.50 30.84 -6.94
CA LYS A 251 -11.01 29.49 -7.23
C LYS A 251 -10.14 28.92 -6.11
N GLY A 252 -9.28 29.74 -5.50
CA GLY A 252 -8.51 29.36 -4.31
C GLY A 252 -9.42 29.02 -3.12
N VAL A 253 -10.43 29.84 -2.86
CA VAL A 253 -11.44 29.61 -1.81
C VAL A 253 -12.28 28.36 -2.10
N GLU A 254 -12.63 28.09 -3.36
CA GLU A 254 -13.31 26.84 -3.73
C GLU A 254 -12.42 25.62 -3.49
N GLY A 255 -11.12 25.70 -3.81
CA GLY A 255 -10.16 24.66 -3.49
C GLY A 255 -10.04 24.38 -1.99
N THR A 256 -10.08 25.41 -1.13
CA THR A 256 -10.07 25.21 0.33
C THR A 256 -11.39 24.65 0.86
N LYS A 257 -12.53 24.96 0.23
CA LYS A 257 -13.80 24.29 0.53
C LYS A 257 -13.77 22.81 0.15
N GLU A 258 -13.14 22.46 -0.97
CA GLU A 258 -12.97 21.06 -1.38
C GLU A 258 -12.09 20.27 -0.42
N ILE A 259 -11.05 20.90 0.11
CA ILE A 259 -10.28 20.36 1.25
C ILE A 259 -11.21 20.02 2.41
N ALA A 260 -12.10 20.93 2.82
CA ALA A 260 -13.04 20.65 3.92
C ALA A 260 -14.03 19.51 3.60
N GLU A 261 -14.46 19.41 2.34
CA GLU A 261 -15.33 18.32 1.89
C GLU A 261 -14.63 16.94 1.96
N VAL A 262 -13.31 16.86 1.76
CA VAL A 262 -12.54 15.62 1.98
C VAL A 262 -12.71 15.11 3.41
N PHE A 263 -12.58 15.99 4.41
CA PHE A 263 -12.79 15.60 5.82
C PHE A 263 -14.23 15.24 6.11
N LYS A 264 -15.18 16.04 5.62
CA LYS A 264 -16.62 15.82 5.84
C LYS A 264 -17.08 14.47 5.28
N LYS A 265 -16.57 14.08 4.11
CA LYS A 265 -16.83 12.77 3.48
C LYS A 265 -15.95 11.65 4.01
N LYS A 266 -14.95 11.96 4.85
CA LYS A 266 -13.93 11.04 5.37
C LYS A 266 -13.14 10.34 4.26
N ASP A 267 -12.98 11.03 3.13
CA ASP A 267 -12.32 10.49 1.95
C ASP A 267 -10.82 10.80 1.95
N PHE A 268 -10.13 10.28 2.96
CA PHE A 268 -8.70 10.54 3.17
C PHE A 268 -7.80 9.91 2.10
N ASN A 269 -8.37 9.21 1.12
CA ASN A 269 -7.62 8.72 -0.03
C ASN A 269 -7.43 9.80 -1.09
N ASN A 270 -8.27 10.83 -1.10
CA ASN A 270 -8.21 11.93 -2.04
C ASN A 270 -7.36 13.09 -1.49
N LEU A 271 -6.63 13.72 -2.40
CA LEU A 271 -5.69 14.81 -2.13
C LEU A 271 -6.13 16.04 -2.90
N VAL A 272 -6.17 17.21 -2.26
CA VAL A 272 -6.44 18.49 -2.94
C VAL A 272 -5.25 19.40 -2.71
N LEU A 273 -4.53 19.74 -3.80
CA LEU A 273 -3.45 20.72 -3.76
C LEU A 273 -3.83 21.97 -4.55
N ILE A 274 -3.46 23.13 -4.04
CA ILE A 274 -3.61 24.41 -4.72
C ILE A 274 -2.21 24.87 -5.11
N LYS A 275 -2.03 25.34 -6.35
CA LYS A 275 -0.77 25.90 -6.88
C LYS A 275 -1.01 27.29 -7.48
N GLY A 276 -0.06 28.18 -7.29
CA GLY A 276 -0.05 29.54 -7.81
C GLY A 276 0.31 30.53 -6.72
N GLU A 277 -0.56 30.66 -5.71
CA GLU A 277 -0.40 31.63 -4.63
C GLU A 277 0.04 30.98 -3.33
N ARG A 278 1.00 31.62 -2.66
CA ARG A 278 1.74 31.09 -1.52
C ARG A 278 0.85 30.71 -0.33
N SER A 279 -0.09 31.55 0.08
CA SER A 279 -0.96 31.24 1.23
C SER A 279 -1.88 30.06 0.94
N PHE A 280 -2.48 29.99 -0.25
CA PHE A 280 -3.27 28.82 -0.63
C PHE A 280 -2.41 27.56 -0.81
N GLU A 281 -1.21 27.69 -1.36
CA GLU A 281 -0.23 26.59 -1.48
C GLU A 281 0.13 26.03 -0.10
N GLU A 282 0.55 26.89 0.84
CA GLU A 282 0.93 26.52 2.21
C GLU A 282 -0.22 25.82 2.93
N ILE A 283 -1.44 26.40 2.89
CA ILE A 283 -2.64 25.78 3.49
C ILE A 283 -2.91 24.39 2.89
N SER A 284 -2.87 24.27 1.56
CA SER A 284 -3.15 22.99 0.90
C SER A 284 -2.08 21.94 1.20
N LYS A 285 -0.82 22.35 1.36
CA LYS A 285 0.31 21.47 1.67
C LYS A 285 0.27 21.00 3.12
N GLU A 286 0.12 21.91 4.08
CA GLU A 286 -0.02 21.56 5.50
C GLU A 286 -1.22 20.63 5.72
N ASN A 287 -2.33 20.90 5.03
CA ASN A 287 -3.49 20.04 5.09
C ASN A 287 -3.24 18.66 4.45
N ALA A 288 -2.53 18.60 3.32
CA ALA A 288 -2.14 17.34 2.70
C ALA A 288 -1.25 16.49 3.63
N GLU A 289 -0.32 17.13 4.33
CA GLU A 289 0.52 16.49 5.34
C GLU A 289 -0.33 15.97 6.51
N ALA A 290 -1.30 16.76 7.01
CA ALA A 290 -2.21 16.33 8.06
C ALA A 290 -3.10 15.13 7.64
N VAL A 291 -3.65 15.16 6.42
CA VAL A 291 -4.42 14.03 5.85
C VAL A 291 -3.52 12.80 5.71
N PHE A 292 -2.27 12.97 5.30
CA PHE A 292 -1.32 11.87 5.17
C PHE A 292 -1.03 11.19 6.53
N GLU A 293 -0.73 11.97 7.57
CA GLU A 293 -0.48 11.46 8.93
C GLU A 293 -1.73 10.75 9.50
N LEU A 294 -2.91 11.35 9.34
CA LEU A 294 -4.17 10.73 9.76
C LEU A 294 -4.43 9.42 9.01
N ARG A 295 -4.19 9.40 7.69
CA ARG A 295 -4.35 8.20 6.87
C ARG A 295 -3.38 7.09 7.28
N GLU A 296 -2.13 7.41 7.56
CA GLU A 296 -1.16 6.43 8.06
C GLU A 296 -1.60 5.82 9.39
N PHE A 297 -2.09 6.64 10.31
CA PHE A 297 -2.65 6.16 11.58
C PHE A 297 -3.82 5.18 11.36
N LEU A 298 -4.78 5.54 10.50
CA LEU A 298 -5.92 4.68 10.16
C LEU A 298 -5.49 3.36 9.49
N ILE A 299 -4.52 3.43 8.58
CA ILE A 299 -3.92 2.26 7.93
C ILE A 299 -3.27 1.33 8.97
N GLY A 300 -2.61 1.90 9.98
CA GLY A 300 -2.04 1.13 11.09
C GLY A 300 -3.10 0.41 11.92
N LEU A 301 -4.19 1.10 12.28
CA LEU A 301 -5.32 0.48 12.99
C LEU A 301 -6.00 -0.64 12.18
N GLN A 302 -6.15 -0.41 10.87
CA GLN A 302 -6.73 -1.41 9.97
C GLN A 302 -5.85 -2.67 9.92
N GLY A 303 -4.52 -2.50 9.79
CA GLY A 303 -3.57 -3.62 9.81
C GLY A 303 -3.63 -4.41 11.12
N ASP A 304 -3.62 -3.71 12.25
CA ASP A 304 -3.76 -4.34 13.56
C ASP A 304 -5.05 -5.15 13.68
N THR A 305 -6.16 -4.63 13.16
CA THR A 305 -7.47 -5.31 13.19
C THR A 305 -7.47 -6.55 12.30
N GLU A 306 -6.89 -6.49 11.09
CA GLU A 306 -6.80 -7.66 10.19
C GLU A 306 -5.88 -8.75 10.77
N GLU A 307 -4.77 -8.39 11.41
CA GLU A 307 -3.89 -9.34 12.10
C GLU A 307 -4.63 -10.03 13.26
N ILE A 308 -5.39 -9.28 14.09
CA ILE A 308 -6.19 -9.84 15.18
C ILE A 308 -7.27 -10.78 14.63
N MET A 309 -8.00 -10.39 13.58
CA MET A 309 -9.04 -11.23 12.98
C MET A 309 -8.46 -12.53 12.40
N THR A 310 -7.29 -12.45 11.75
CA THR A 310 -6.59 -13.62 11.22
C THR A 310 -6.13 -14.56 12.34
N PHE A 311 -5.57 -14.00 13.42
CA PHE A 311 -5.19 -14.77 14.60
C PHE A 311 -6.39 -15.43 15.28
N ALA A 312 -7.48 -14.70 15.46
CA ALA A 312 -8.72 -15.22 16.05
C ALA A 312 -9.29 -16.37 15.23
N LYS A 313 -9.35 -16.22 13.89
CA LYS A 313 -9.79 -17.29 12.99
C LYS A 313 -8.92 -18.54 13.12
N LYS A 314 -7.59 -18.38 13.07
CA LYS A 314 -6.66 -19.51 13.21
C LYS A 314 -6.74 -20.19 14.59
N THR A 315 -7.03 -19.41 15.64
CA THR A 315 -7.23 -19.95 16.99
C THR A 315 -8.51 -20.78 17.05
N LEU A 316 -9.59 -20.31 16.43
CA LEU A 316 -10.86 -21.03 16.33
C LEU A 316 -10.71 -22.31 15.49
N ASP A 317 -10.00 -22.25 14.37
CA ASP A 317 -9.69 -23.44 13.54
C ASP A 317 -8.88 -24.48 14.36
N SER A 318 -7.88 -24.04 15.11
CA SER A 318 -7.11 -24.92 16.01
C SER A 318 -7.99 -25.54 17.11
N ALA A 319 -8.90 -24.75 17.69
CA ALA A 319 -9.82 -25.25 18.72
C ALA A 319 -10.77 -26.32 18.15
N ASN A 320 -11.25 -26.17 16.92
CA ASN A 320 -12.08 -27.18 16.25
C ASN A 320 -11.31 -28.49 16.03
N VAL A 321 -10.04 -28.42 15.64
CA VAL A 321 -9.19 -29.62 15.48
C VAL A 321 -8.97 -30.33 16.82
N VAL A 322 -8.77 -29.58 17.91
CA VAL A 322 -8.65 -30.16 19.25
C VAL A 322 -9.96 -30.82 19.68
N GLN A 323 -11.11 -30.20 19.38
CA GLN A 323 -12.42 -30.79 19.67
C GLN A 323 -12.61 -32.13 18.93
N GLU A 324 -12.28 -32.19 17.64
CA GLU A 324 -12.34 -33.42 16.84
C GLU A 324 -11.45 -34.53 17.41
N GLN A 325 -10.25 -34.18 17.89
CA GLN A 325 -9.35 -35.12 18.57
C GLN A 325 -9.93 -35.62 19.90
N ILE A 326 -10.56 -34.75 20.70
CA ILE A 326 -11.21 -35.13 21.95
C ILE A 326 -12.37 -36.09 21.67
N ASP A 327 -13.17 -35.84 20.65
CA ASP A 327 -14.28 -36.73 20.25
C ASP A 327 -13.74 -38.10 19.81
N THR A 328 -12.66 -38.12 19.03
CA THR A 328 -11.96 -39.36 18.66
C THR A 328 -11.43 -40.12 19.89
N MET A 329 -10.84 -39.43 20.86
CA MET A 329 -10.36 -40.04 22.10
C MET A 329 -11.50 -40.61 22.94
N LYS A 330 -12.65 -39.94 22.97
CA LYS A 330 -13.84 -40.42 23.65
C LYS A 330 -14.35 -41.72 23.03
N ASP A 331 -14.42 -41.78 21.71
CA ASP A 331 -14.83 -42.99 20.99
C ASP A 331 -13.86 -44.15 21.24
N LEU A 332 -12.55 -43.88 21.20
CA LEU A 332 -11.52 -44.88 21.47
C LEU A 332 -11.58 -45.38 22.92
N SER A 333 -11.82 -44.48 23.89
CA SER A 333 -12.02 -44.81 25.30
C SER A 333 -13.25 -45.72 25.50
N SER A 334 -14.35 -45.44 24.79
CA SER A 334 -15.54 -46.30 24.80
C SER A 334 -15.21 -47.70 24.28
N GLN A 335 -14.49 -47.81 23.16
CA GLN A 335 -14.07 -49.10 22.61
C GLN A 335 -13.17 -49.88 23.57
N VAL A 336 -12.26 -49.20 24.27
CA VAL A 336 -11.41 -49.84 25.29
C VAL A 336 -12.24 -50.34 26.45
N ALA A 337 -13.21 -49.57 26.92
CA ALA A 337 -14.12 -49.98 27.99
C ALA A 337 -14.96 -51.22 27.58
N ASP A 338 -15.54 -51.20 26.39
CA ASP A 338 -16.31 -52.33 25.85
C ASP A 338 -15.45 -53.58 25.72
N THR A 339 -14.22 -53.42 25.21
CA THR A 339 -13.25 -54.52 25.09
C THR A 339 -12.86 -55.07 26.46
N ALA A 340 -12.67 -54.21 27.47
CA ALA A 340 -12.34 -54.65 28.83
C ALA A 340 -13.48 -55.46 29.47
N VAL A 341 -14.74 -55.04 29.26
CA VAL A 341 -15.93 -55.80 29.68
C VAL A 341 -15.97 -57.16 28.98
N GLN A 342 -15.71 -57.19 27.67
CA GLN A 342 -15.67 -58.42 26.90
C GLN A 342 -14.59 -59.39 27.41
N ILE A 343 -13.37 -58.90 27.65
CA ILE A 343 -12.27 -59.68 28.22
C ILE A 343 -12.64 -60.24 29.60
N SER A 344 -13.30 -59.44 30.43
CA SER A 344 -13.75 -59.89 31.76
C SER A 344 -14.76 -61.03 31.65
N ASN A 345 -15.75 -60.90 30.76
CA ASN A 345 -16.75 -61.93 30.53
C ASN A 345 -16.13 -63.21 29.94
N ASP A 346 -15.17 -63.07 29.02
CA ASP A 346 -14.46 -64.21 28.42
C ASP A 346 -13.59 -64.93 29.48
N ALA A 347 -12.92 -64.18 30.35
CA ALA A 347 -12.15 -64.74 31.46
C ALA A 347 -13.04 -65.51 32.45
N GLU A 348 -14.22 -64.97 32.78
CA GLU A 348 -15.22 -65.65 33.63
C GLU A 348 -15.68 -66.97 33.01
N ARG A 349 -16.06 -66.96 31.72
CA ARG A 349 -16.46 -68.18 30.99
C ARG A 349 -15.34 -69.22 30.95
N ILE A 350 -14.10 -68.81 30.74
CA ILE A 350 -12.94 -69.73 30.77
C ILE A 350 -12.79 -70.32 32.17
N SER A 351 -12.91 -69.51 33.22
CA SER A 351 -12.84 -69.97 34.61
C SER A 351 -13.94 -70.98 34.93
N GLU A 352 -15.19 -70.72 34.53
CA GLU A 352 -16.30 -71.65 34.69
C GLU A 352 -16.05 -72.97 33.96
N ALA A 353 -15.59 -72.91 32.71
CA ALA A 353 -15.27 -74.10 31.92
C ALA A 353 -14.14 -74.93 32.56
N VAL A 354 -13.10 -74.26 33.09
CA VAL A 354 -12.02 -74.94 33.82
C VAL A 354 -12.55 -75.57 35.10
N SER A 355 -13.35 -74.84 35.90
CA SER A 355 -13.94 -75.38 37.14
C SER A 355 -14.82 -76.60 36.85
N SER A 356 -15.71 -76.50 35.86
CA SER A 356 -16.58 -77.61 35.45
C SER A 356 -15.75 -78.82 35.01
N ASN A 357 -14.66 -78.62 34.27
CA ASN A 357 -13.79 -79.72 33.86
C ASN A 357 -13.08 -80.36 35.04
N VAL A 358 -12.62 -79.57 36.03
CA VAL A 358 -12.00 -80.09 37.25
C VAL A 358 -13.01 -80.93 38.03
N ASP A 359 -14.24 -80.42 38.24
CA ASP A 359 -15.31 -81.13 38.96
C ASP A 359 -15.76 -82.42 38.26
N THR A 360 -15.58 -82.51 36.94
CA THR A 360 -15.91 -83.73 36.16
C THR A 360 -14.79 -84.78 36.22
N ILE A 361 -13.56 -84.38 36.53
CA ILE A 361 -12.37 -85.24 36.58
C ILE A 361 -12.09 -85.72 38.02
N SER A 362 -12.49 -84.96 39.05
CA SER A 362 -12.50 -85.37 40.46
C SER A 362 -13.68 -86.27 40.80
#